data_AF-A0A9W7BYY5-F1
#
_entry.id   AF-A0A9W7BYY5-F1
#
_cell.length_a   1.000
_cell.length_b   1.000
_cell.length_c   1.000
_cell.angle_alpha   90.00
_cell.angle_beta   90.00
_cell.angle_gamma   90.00
#
_symmetry.space_group_name_H-M   'P 1'
#
loop_
_entity.id
_entity.type
_entity.pdbx_description
1 polymer ?
#
loop_
_entity_poly.entity_id
_entity_poly.type
_entity_poly.pdbx_seq_one_letter_code
_entity_poly.pdbx_strand_id
1 'polypeptide(L)'
;MASALVIFSLGDAAAQYIEYNQSSSPDIKTTAPPPPKPFQLDLLRMNEMILWSVGFYTPILYQFYRWMDHRWPKVTPLNVIRKVGGAFLLAAPLNAGFFAYGVAYPYIISTHVTGTRSEIPTEVIKKEAQDKINAELINTMKASASLWWPVNALNFALVPGQFRAIWTSVWSVAWSTYLSLVQHRDFEETDEGAVVMLMRKLTKRDNKQDKGAGVSGCHETWFVKSEQSQFEGAEGERFEQVTVMEDVEEGKMLMEVKRNTLSILPVPAWNTLQISKAEHAVFSSKSLCLNHSSTPNTRIQIGPTIQVYSTVYIPSGAQLTFNYNTTEYVISSPFKDWATGNLVKGFFYLGKEEKMHLIKSGEVSEHVKELWDEYVRRNVRVKQDEE
;
A
#
# COMPACT_ATOMS: atom_id res chain seq x y z
N MET A 1 -6.16 27.15 -17.93
CA MET A 1 -5.26 26.04 -18.28
C MET A 1 -3.85 26.26 -17.73
N ALA A 2 -3.12 27.30 -18.15
CA ALA A 2 -1.77 27.58 -17.63
C ALA A 2 -1.70 27.73 -16.10
N SER A 3 -2.66 28.44 -15.50
CA SER A 3 -2.77 28.57 -14.03
C SER A 3 -2.98 27.23 -13.32
N ALA A 4 -3.81 26.36 -13.88
CA ALA A 4 -4.11 25.05 -13.31
C ALA A 4 -2.89 24.12 -13.30
N LEU A 5 -2.10 24.14 -14.38
CA LEU A 5 -0.83 23.42 -14.48
C LEU A 5 0.15 23.90 -13.40
N VAL A 6 0.33 25.21 -13.25
CA VAL A 6 1.24 25.78 -12.23
C VAL A 6 0.78 25.42 -10.82
N ILE A 7 -0.52 25.60 -10.52
CA ILE A 7 -1.09 25.33 -9.20
C ILE A 7 -0.84 23.87 -8.79
N PHE A 8 -1.20 22.91 -9.64
CA PHE A 8 -1.09 21.49 -9.29
C PHE A 8 0.37 21.01 -9.30
N SER A 9 1.24 21.56 -10.15
CA SER A 9 2.68 21.24 -10.12
C SER A 9 3.31 21.71 -8.81
N LEU A 10 3.05 22.95 -8.40
CA LEU A 10 3.56 23.51 -7.14
C LEU A 10 2.95 22.81 -5.93
N GLY A 11 1.65 22.52 -5.99
CA GLY A 11 0.94 21.84 -4.92
C GLY A 11 1.50 20.45 -4.64
N ASP A 12 1.70 19.66 -5.69
CA ASP A 12 2.25 18.31 -5.60
C ASP A 12 3.73 18.31 -5.19
N ALA A 13 4.55 19.22 -5.76
CA ALA A 13 5.94 19.37 -5.34
C ALA A 13 6.06 19.72 -3.85
N ALA A 14 5.18 20.58 -3.33
CA ALA A 14 5.11 20.88 -1.90
C ALA A 14 4.69 19.65 -1.07
N ALA A 15 3.75 18.83 -1.55
CA ALA A 15 3.33 17.61 -0.87
C ALA A 15 4.48 16.60 -0.76
N GLN A 16 5.17 16.34 -1.87
CA GLN A 16 6.33 15.44 -1.91
C GLN A 16 7.47 15.94 -1.01
N TYR A 17 7.68 17.27 -0.93
CA TYR A 17 8.67 17.85 -0.03
C TYR A 17 8.29 17.69 1.45
N ILE A 18 7.00 17.82 1.80
CA ILE A 18 6.50 17.56 3.16
C ILE A 18 6.75 16.09 3.54
N GLU A 19 6.42 15.15 2.66
CA GLU A 19 6.64 13.71 2.87
C GLU A 19 8.13 13.36 3.01
N TYR A 20 8.99 14.00 2.20
CA TYR A 20 10.45 13.86 2.30
C TYR A 20 10.98 14.34 3.66
N ASN A 21 10.51 15.49 4.15
CA ASN A 21 10.93 16.00 5.45
C ASN A 21 10.40 15.15 6.62
N GLN A 22 9.18 14.62 6.51
CA GLN A 22 8.60 13.73 7.52
C GLN A 22 9.37 12.41 7.60
N SER A 23 9.75 11.83 6.46
CA SER A 23 10.56 10.60 6.40
C SER A 23 12.03 10.80 6.79
N SER A 24 12.54 12.04 6.72
CA SER A 24 13.91 12.40 7.11
C SER A 24 14.04 12.86 8.56
N SER A 25 12.94 12.91 9.33
CA SER A 25 13.00 13.29 10.74
C SER A 25 13.73 12.19 11.52
N PRO A 26 14.84 12.49 12.21
CA PRO A 26 15.63 11.47 12.90
C PRO A 26 14.82 10.88 14.04
N ASP A 27 14.54 9.57 13.96
CA ASP A 27 14.15 8.81 15.13
C ASP A 27 15.29 8.91 16.17
N ILE A 28 14.93 9.33 17.38
CA ILE A 28 15.83 9.74 18.46
C ILE A 28 16.73 8.57 18.98
N LYS A 29 16.70 7.38 18.37
CA LYS A 29 17.24 6.15 18.97
C LYS A 29 18.25 5.33 18.16
N THR A 30 18.80 5.82 17.03
CA THR A 30 19.82 5.04 16.29
C THR A 30 21.15 5.78 16.15
N THR A 31 22.23 5.11 16.58
CA THR A 31 23.62 5.54 16.43
C THR A 31 23.99 5.66 14.94
N ALA A 32 24.29 6.90 14.51
CA ALA A 32 24.66 7.34 13.16
C ALA A 32 23.57 7.16 12.09
N PRO A 33 22.82 8.23 11.71
CA PRO A 33 21.84 8.15 10.64
C PRO A 33 22.53 7.86 9.30
N PRO A 34 21.94 7.02 8.42
CA PRO A 34 22.41 6.88 7.04
C PRO A 34 22.39 8.26 6.37
N PRO A 35 23.29 8.51 5.39
CA PRO A 35 23.33 9.80 4.70
C PRO A 35 21.94 10.11 4.11
N PRO A 36 21.41 11.33 4.32
CA PRO A 36 20.08 11.69 3.85
C PRO A 36 20.02 11.48 2.33
N LYS A 37 19.05 10.68 1.88
CA LYS A 37 18.80 10.52 0.44
C LYS A 37 18.49 11.90 -0.14
N PRO A 38 19.06 12.29 -1.30
CA PRO A 38 18.72 13.56 -1.92
C PRO A 38 17.24 13.57 -2.29
N PHE A 39 16.57 14.71 -2.11
CA PHE A 39 15.19 14.90 -2.53
C PHE A 39 15.08 14.66 -4.05
N GLN A 40 14.18 13.76 -4.44
CA GLN A 40 13.86 13.47 -5.84
C GLN A 40 12.35 13.63 -6.03
N LEU A 41 11.97 14.38 -7.06
CA LEU A 41 10.57 14.56 -7.43
C LEU A 41 10.07 13.32 -8.19
N ASP A 42 8.96 12.75 -7.71
CA ASP A 42 8.16 11.78 -8.45
C ASP A 42 7.39 12.50 -9.56
N LEU A 43 7.98 12.47 -10.76
CA LEU A 43 7.39 13.09 -11.95
C LEU A 43 6.13 12.37 -12.43
N LEU A 44 5.96 11.09 -12.10
CA LEU A 44 4.78 10.31 -12.51
C LEU A 44 3.56 10.76 -11.71
N ARG A 45 3.71 10.87 -10.38
CA ARG A 45 2.70 11.44 -9.50
C ARG A 45 2.37 12.90 -9.86
N MET A 46 3.40 13.71 -10.15
CA MET A 46 3.16 15.09 -10.57
C MET A 46 2.34 15.16 -11.87
N ASN A 47 2.64 14.27 -12.83
CA ASN A 47 1.89 14.17 -14.08
C ASN A 47 0.43 13.75 -13.84
N GLU A 48 0.18 12.85 -12.89
CA GLU A 48 -1.19 12.46 -12.47
C GLU A 48 -2.01 13.70 -12.08
N MET A 49 -1.47 14.49 -11.15
CA MET A 49 -2.10 15.67 -10.60
C MET A 49 -2.37 16.73 -11.68
N ILE A 50 -1.40 16.95 -12.58
CA ILE A 50 -1.53 17.88 -13.70
C ILE A 50 -2.62 17.42 -14.66
N LEU A 51 -2.62 16.14 -15.06
CA LEU A 51 -3.59 15.60 -16.02
C LEU A 51 -5.01 15.61 -15.47
N TRP A 52 -5.20 15.30 -14.18
CA TRP A 52 -6.49 15.47 -13.52
C TRP A 52 -6.97 16.92 -13.61
N SER A 53 -6.09 17.85 -13.28
CA SER A 53 -6.42 19.28 -13.20
C SER A 53 -6.76 19.89 -14.55
N VAL A 54 -5.89 19.68 -15.53
CA VAL A 54 -6.00 20.26 -16.87
C VAL A 54 -7.05 19.51 -17.69
N GLY A 55 -7.06 18.18 -17.61
CA GLY A 55 -7.93 17.33 -18.43
C GLY A 55 -9.39 17.29 -17.94
N PHE A 56 -9.61 17.28 -16.62
CA PHE A 56 -10.94 17.02 -16.05
C PHE A 56 -11.45 18.16 -15.18
N TYR A 57 -10.73 18.48 -14.10
CA TYR A 57 -11.21 19.39 -13.06
C TYR A 57 -11.49 20.80 -13.59
N THR A 58 -10.53 21.41 -14.27
CA THR A 58 -10.66 22.79 -14.76
C THR A 58 -11.74 22.95 -15.83
N PRO A 59 -11.83 22.09 -16.87
CA PRO A 59 -12.92 22.17 -17.83
C PRO A 59 -14.31 21.96 -17.23
N ILE A 60 -14.47 20.98 -16.32
CA ILE A 60 -15.75 20.72 -15.66
C ILE A 60 -16.19 21.92 -14.83
N LEU A 61 -15.30 22.46 -14.00
CA LEU A 61 -15.61 23.65 -13.19
C LEU A 61 -15.91 24.86 -14.06
N TYR A 62 -15.13 25.11 -15.11
CA TYR A 62 -15.38 26.23 -16.01
C TYR A 62 -16.78 26.15 -16.63
N GLN A 63 -17.17 24.98 -17.14
CA GLN A 63 -18.50 24.80 -17.72
C GLN A 63 -19.61 24.92 -16.68
N PHE A 64 -19.37 24.38 -15.48
CA PHE A 64 -20.32 24.48 -14.38
C PHE A 64 -20.53 25.93 -13.93
N TYR A 65 -19.46 26.70 -13.72
CA TYR A 65 -19.55 28.12 -13.37
C TYR A 65 -20.23 28.93 -14.47
N ARG A 66 -19.89 28.68 -15.74
CA ARG A 66 -20.56 29.33 -16.88
C ARG A 66 -22.06 29.02 -16.91
N TRP A 67 -22.45 27.77 -16.67
CA TRP A 67 -23.85 27.37 -16.56
C TRP A 67 -24.56 28.06 -15.38
N MET A 68 -23.92 28.12 -14.21
CA MET A 68 -24.46 28.81 -13.03
C MET A 68 -24.63 30.31 -13.26
N ASP A 69 -23.70 30.95 -13.93
CA ASP A 69 -23.78 32.37 -14.27
C ASP A 69 -24.88 32.66 -15.29
N HIS A 70 -25.09 31.76 -16.25
CA HIS A 70 -26.21 31.86 -17.18
C HIS A 70 -27.56 31.63 -16.49
N ARG A 71 -27.64 30.64 -15.58
CA ARG A 71 -28.88 30.26 -14.87
C ARG A 71 -29.27 31.25 -13.77
N TRP A 72 -28.28 31.88 -13.14
CA TRP A 72 -28.44 32.85 -12.05
C TRP A 72 -27.52 34.08 -12.26
N PRO A 73 -27.82 34.95 -13.23
CA PRO A 73 -26.95 36.06 -13.61
C PRO A 73 -26.92 37.19 -12.56
N LYS A 74 -27.97 37.34 -11.76
CA LYS A 74 -28.09 38.43 -10.78
C LYS A 74 -27.42 38.06 -9.45
N VAL A 75 -26.68 39.00 -8.87
CA VAL A 75 -26.03 38.88 -7.56
C VAL A 75 -27.01 39.22 -6.44
N THR A 76 -28.05 38.40 -6.27
CA THR A 76 -28.96 38.48 -5.12
C THR A 76 -28.55 37.49 -4.04
N PRO A 77 -28.83 37.73 -2.74
CA PRO A 77 -28.43 36.82 -1.66
C PRO A 77 -28.87 35.37 -1.89
N LEU A 78 -30.09 35.18 -2.38
CA LEU A 78 -30.63 33.86 -2.72
C LEU A 78 -29.86 33.18 -3.87
N ASN A 79 -29.44 33.94 -4.88
CA ASN A 79 -28.65 33.39 -5.99
C ASN A 79 -27.20 33.08 -5.55
N VAL A 80 -26.63 33.86 -4.64
CA VAL A 80 -25.33 33.56 -4.04
C VAL A 80 -25.38 32.24 -3.26
N ILE A 81 -26.40 32.06 -2.41
CA ILE A 81 -26.62 30.80 -1.68
C ILE A 81 -26.77 29.62 -2.66
N ARG A 82 -27.54 29.78 -3.74
CA ARG A 82 -27.69 28.74 -4.78
C ARG A 82 -26.38 28.39 -5.46
N LYS A 83 -25.54 29.38 -5.79
CA LYS A 83 -24.23 29.16 -6.42
C LYS A 83 -23.25 28.47 -5.47
N VAL A 84 -23.19 28.89 -4.21
CA VAL A 84 -22.33 28.27 -3.19
C VAL A 84 -22.77 26.83 -2.89
N GLY A 85 -24.08 26.61 -2.69
CA GLY A 85 -24.65 25.28 -2.51
C GLY A 85 -24.43 24.37 -3.71
N GLY A 86 -24.61 24.90 -4.93
CA GLY A 86 -24.34 24.16 -6.17
C GLY A 86 -22.87 23.75 -6.32
N ALA A 87 -21.93 24.65 -6.03
CA ALA A 87 -20.50 24.34 -6.05
C ALA A 87 -20.12 23.28 -4.99
N PHE A 88 -20.73 23.35 -3.80
CA PHE A 88 -20.51 22.34 -2.76
C PHE A 88 -21.07 20.97 -3.14
N LEU A 89 -22.26 20.93 -3.76
CA LEU A 89 -22.86 19.69 -4.26
C LEU A 89 -22.01 19.06 -5.38
N LEU A 90 -21.37 19.88 -6.22
CA LEU A 90 -20.45 19.40 -7.24
C LEU A 90 -19.12 18.90 -6.67
N ALA A 91 -18.70 19.38 -5.50
CA ALA A 91 -17.44 18.98 -4.89
C ALA A 91 -17.40 17.49 -4.54
N ALA A 92 -18.52 16.89 -4.12
CA ALA A 92 -18.60 15.46 -3.79
C ALA A 92 -18.28 14.55 -5.00
N PRO A 93 -18.98 14.63 -6.15
CA PRO A 93 -18.64 13.82 -7.31
C PRO A 93 -17.29 14.17 -7.92
N LEU A 94 -16.83 15.44 -7.84
CA LEU A 94 -15.48 15.80 -8.31
C LEU A 94 -14.37 15.16 -7.47
N ASN A 95 -14.48 15.20 -6.14
CA ASN A 95 -13.50 14.56 -5.26
C ASN A 95 -13.57 13.03 -5.36
N ALA A 96 -14.76 12.44 -5.47
CA ALA A 96 -14.90 11.01 -5.73
C ALA A 96 -14.26 10.61 -7.07
N GLY A 97 -14.46 11.42 -8.11
CA GLY A 97 -13.80 11.25 -9.41
C GLY A 97 -12.29 11.38 -9.33
N PHE A 98 -11.78 12.30 -8.52
CA PHE A 98 -10.34 12.46 -8.27
C PHE A 98 -9.74 11.20 -7.64
N PHE A 99 -10.36 10.67 -6.58
CA PHE A 99 -9.90 9.43 -5.95
C PHE A 99 -9.95 8.23 -6.90
N ALA A 100 -11.05 8.07 -7.64
CA ALA A 100 -11.17 7.00 -8.62
C ALA A 100 -10.14 7.13 -9.75
N TYR A 101 -9.92 8.36 -10.22
CA TYR A 101 -8.92 8.64 -11.24
C TYR A 101 -7.52 8.32 -10.74
N GLY A 102 -7.12 8.76 -9.55
CA GLY A 102 -5.77 8.54 -9.06
C GLY A 102 -5.49 7.07 -8.76
N VAL A 103 -6.50 6.29 -8.34
CA VAL A 103 -6.38 4.82 -8.29
C VAL A 103 -6.24 4.23 -9.69
N ALA A 104 -7.02 4.69 -10.66
CA ALA A 104 -6.98 4.18 -12.03
C ALA A 104 -5.72 4.60 -12.81
N TYR A 105 -5.12 5.73 -12.46
CA TYR A 105 -4.12 6.41 -13.27
C TYR A 105 -2.83 5.60 -13.46
N PRO A 106 -2.21 5.00 -12.43
CA PRO A 106 -1.06 4.11 -12.62
C PRO A 106 -1.36 2.96 -13.59
N TYR A 107 -2.58 2.41 -13.56
CA TYR A 107 -3.02 1.35 -14.46
C TYR A 107 -3.23 1.84 -15.91
N ILE A 108 -3.72 3.08 -16.07
CA ILE A 108 -3.89 3.72 -17.39
C ILE A 108 -2.53 4.08 -18.00
N ILE A 109 -1.63 4.69 -17.23
CA ILE A 109 -0.31 5.08 -17.72
C ILE A 109 0.56 3.87 -18.01
N SER A 110 0.57 2.86 -17.14
CA SER A 110 1.27 1.61 -17.44
C SER A 110 0.78 1.01 -18.76
N THR A 111 -0.52 1.07 -19.03
CA THR A 111 -1.08 0.67 -20.33
C THR A 111 -0.49 1.46 -21.51
N HIS A 112 -0.43 2.79 -21.40
CA HIS A 112 0.04 3.65 -22.49
C HIS A 112 1.57 3.61 -22.68
N VAL A 113 2.33 3.51 -21.59
CA VAL A 113 3.81 3.49 -21.62
C VAL A 113 4.34 2.13 -22.03
N THR A 114 3.68 1.04 -21.63
CA THR A 114 4.12 -0.32 -21.98
C THR A 114 3.48 -0.86 -23.25
N GLY A 115 2.45 -0.19 -23.78
CA GLY A 115 1.64 -0.65 -24.92
C GLY A 115 0.64 -1.75 -24.54
N THR A 116 0.97 -2.55 -23.53
CA THR A 116 0.17 -3.63 -22.96
C THR A 116 -0.92 -3.12 -22.03
N ARG A 117 -2.20 -3.37 -22.35
CA ARG A 117 -3.32 -3.07 -21.44
C ARG A 117 -3.14 -3.80 -20.11
N SER A 118 -3.18 -3.05 -19.00
CA SER A 118 -3.20 -3.63 -17.65
C SER A 118 -4.37 -4.61 -17.54
N GLU A 119 -4.07 -5.92 -17.47
CA GLU A 119 -5.07 -6.99 -17.33
C GLU A 119 -5.64 -7.09 -15.90
N ILE A 120 -5.39 -6.08 -15.07
CA ILE A 120 -6.03 -6.01 -13.76
C ILE A 120 -7.53 -5.91 -13.99
N PRO A 121 -8.33 -6.87 -13.49
CA PRO A 121 -9.76 -6.87 -13.74
C PRO A 121 -10.35 -5.53 -13.32
N THR A 122 -11.20 -4.93 -14.17
CA THR A 122 -11.84 -3.65 -13.88
C THR A 122 -12.53 -3.64 -12.51
N GLU A 123 -13.01 -4.80 -12.05
CA GLU A 123 -13.59 -4.98 -10.72
C GLU A 123 -12.61 -4.74 -9.57
N VAL A 124 -11.31 -5.02 -9.75
CA VAL A 124 -10.27 -4.75 -8.74
C VAL A 124 -10.03 -3.24 -8.65
N ILE A 125 -9.82 -2.57 -9.79
CA ILE A 125 -9.63 -1.12 -9.85
C ILE A 125 -10.85 -0.40 -9.30
N LYS A 126 -12.05 -0.84 -9.70
CA LYS A 126 -13.31 -0.28 -9.21
C LYS A 126 -13.48 -0.45 -7.71
N LYS A 127 -13.08 -1.60 -7.18
CA LYS A 127 -13.13 -1.87 -5.75
C LYS A 127 -12.16 -0.97 -4.99
N GLU A 128 -10.90 -0.96 -5.39
CA GLU A 128 -9.87 -0.10 -4.78
C GLU A 128 -10.26 1.39 -4.83
N ALA A 129 -10.81 1.85 -5.96
CA ALA A 129 -11.37 3.19 -6.09
C ALA A 129 -12.53 3.42 -5.12
N GLN A 130 -13.45 2.46 -4.99
CA GLN A 130 -14.57 2.54 -4.05
C GLN A 130 -14.08 2.63 -2.60
N ASP A 131 -13.06 1.86 -2.24
CA ASP A 131 -12.50 1.86 -0.89
C ASP A 131 -11.78 3.16 -0.58
N LYS A 132 -11.00 3.69 -1.54
CA LYS A 132 -10.38 5.02 -1.43
C LYS A 132 -11.43 6.11 -1.27
N ILE A 133 -12.50 6.07 -2.05
CA ILE A 133 -13.63 7.01 -1.93
C ILE A 133 -14.28 6.88 -0.54
N ASN A 134 -14.56 5.67 -0.08
CA ASN A 134 -15.23 5.45 1.20
C ASN A 134 -14.37 5.96 2.38
N ALA A 135 -13.06 5.74 2.33
CA ALA A 135 -12.14 6.17 3.38
C ALA A 135 -11.94 7.69 3.38
N GLU A 136 -11.79 8.30 2.20
CA GLU A 136 -11.27 9.67 2.11
C GLU A 136 -12.33 10.74 1.82
N LEU A 137 -13.44 10.38 1.16
CA LEU A 137 -14.37 11.38 0.63
C LEU A 137 -14.99 12.23 1.74
N ILE A 138 -15.44 11.62 2.84
CA ILE A 138 -16.12 12.37 3.91
C ILE A 138 -15.15 13.33 4.60
N ASN A 139 -13.93 12.89 4.91
CA ASN A 139 -12.92 13.73 5.55
C ASN A 139 -12.45 14.85 4.61
N THR A 140 -12.27 14.53 3.32
CA THR A 140 -11.95 15.51 2.27
C THR A 140 -13.06 16.53 2.10
N MET A 141 -14.33 16.14 2.16
CA MET A 141 -15.47 17.05 2.07
C MET A 141 -15.55 17.98 3.29
N LYS A 142 -15.26 17.47 4.50
CA LYS A 142 -15.17 18.29 5.71
C LYS A 142 -14.03 19.31 5.60
N ALA A 143 -12.85 18.88 5.16
CA ALA A 143 -11.70 19.75 4.92
C ALA A 143 -11.98 20.80 3.82
N SER A 144 -12.69 20.40 2.76
CA SER A 144 -13.12 21.30 1.69
C SER A 144 -14.08 22.37 2.23
N ALA A 145 -15.06 21.99 3.05
CA ALA A 145 -15.98 22.95 3.66
C ALA A 145 -15.24 23.93 4.59
N SER A 146 -14.37 23.40 5.45
CA SER A 146 -13.64 24.21 6.43
C SER A 146 -12.65 25.18 5.78
N LEU A 147 -12.04 24.81 4.64
CA LEU A 147 -11.17 25.69 3.89
C LEU A 147 -11.96 26.70 3.04
N TRP A 148 -12.86 26.20 2.18
CA TRP A 148 -13.43 27.03 1.12
C TRP A 148 -14.54 27.96 1.59
N TRP A 149 -15.25 27.67 2.69
CA TRP A 149 -16.24 28.63 3.20
C TRP A 149 -15.60 29.91 3.73
N PRO A 150 -14.60 29.88 4.64
CA PRO A 150 -13.91 31.09 5.07
C PRO A 150 -13.17 31.78 3.93
N VAL A 151 -12.46 31.03 3.09
CA VAL A 151 -11.68 31.59 1.97
C VAL A 151 -12.58 32.35 0.99
N ASN A 152 -13.74 31.79 0.63
CA ASN A 152 -14.68 32.47 -0.26
C ASN A 152 -15.38 33.64 0.44
N ALA A 153 -15.73 33.52 1.72
CA ALA A 153 -16.30 34.63 2.48
C ALA A 153 -15.35 35.84 2.48
N LEU A 154 -14.06 35.62 2.76
CA LEU A 154 -13.03 36.67 2.70
C LEU A 154 -12.82 37.19 1.27
N ASN A 155 -12.82 36.30 0.26
CA ASN A 155 -12.67 36.68 -1.14
C ASN A 155 -13.78 37.66 -1.59
N PHE A 156 -15.03 37.39 -1.21
CA PHE A 156 -16.16 38.24 -1.58
C PHE A 156 -16.29 39.48 -0.70
N ALA A 157 -15.84 39.42 0.56
CA ALA A 157 -15.93 40.54 1.50
C ALA A 157 -14.81 41.57 1.33
N LEU A 158 -13.57 41.14 1.08
CA LEU A 158 -12.37 41.98 1.19
C LEU A 158 -11.62 42.16 -0.14
N VAL A 159 -11.70 41.19 -1.05
CA VAL A 159 -10.85 41.19 -2.24
C VAL A 159 -11.54 41.91 -3.41
N PRO A 160 -10.93 42.96 -3.99
CA PRO A 160 -11.43 43.63 -5.19
C PRO A 160 -11.62 42.65 -6.34
N GLY A 161 -12.64 42.86 -7.17
CA GLY A 161 -13.07 41.91 -8.21
C GLY A 161 -11.94 41.41 -9.11
N GLN A 162 -11.03 42.30 -9.52
CA GLN A 162 -9.87 42.00 -10.36
C GLN A 162 -8.83 41.06 -9.71
N PHE A 163 -8.79 40.99 -8.38
CA PHE A 163 -7.82 40.18 -7.64
C PHE A 163 -8.39 38.86 -7.11
N ARG A 164 -9.70 38.63 -7.22
CA ARG A 164 -10.36 37.44 -6.67
C ARG A 164 -9.84 36.14 -7.27
N ALA A 165 -9.51 36.15 -8.56
CA ALA A 165 -8.93 34.99 -9.24
C ALA A 165 -7.53 34.64 -8.69
N ILE A 166 -6.71 35.67 -8.39
CA ILE A 166 -5.39 35.49 -7.80
C ILE A 166 -5.53 34.95 -6.37
N TRP A 167 -6.43 35.53 -5.57
CA TRP A 167 -6.74 35.06 -4.23
C TRP A 167 -7.12 33.57 -4.22
N THR A 168 -8.07 33.17 -5.05
CA THR A 168 -8.48 31.76 -5.16
C THR A 168 -7.31 30.89 -5.59
N SER A 169 -6.48 31.34 -6.54
CA SER A 169 -5.33 30.58 -7.03
C SER A 169 -4.29 30.29 -5.95
N VAL A 170 -4.03 31.22 -5.03
CA VAL A 170 -3.12 31.02 -3.90
C VAL A 170 -3.61 29.90 -2.99
N TRP A 171 -4.89 29.94 -2.60
CA TRP A 171 -5.48 28.90 -1.77
C TRP A 171 -5.63 27.57 -2.51
N SER A 172 -5.77 27.60 -3.84
CA SER A 172 -5.76 26.39 -4.66
C SER A 172 -4.42 25.66 -4.61
N VAL A 173 -3.28 26.35 -4.42
CA VAL A 173 -1.98 25.67 -4.23
C VAL A 173 -2.02 24.84 -2.95
N ALA A 174 -2.40 25.46 -1.82
CA ALA A 174 -2.53 24.75 -0.54
C ALA A 174 -3.54 23.60 -0.60
N TRP A 175 -4.67 23.79 -1.28
CA TRP A 175 -5.66 22.74 -1.50
C TRP A 175 -5.11 21.60 -2.37
N SER A 176 -4.38 21.91 -3.43
CA SER A 176 -3.75 20.88 -4.28
C SER A 176 -2.64 20.12 -3.56
N THR A 177 -1.89 20.75 -2.65
CA THR A 177 -0.98 20.07 -1.74
C THR A 177 -1.73 19.09 -0.84
N TYR A 178 -2.82 19.55 -0.21
CA TYR A 178 -3.66 18.68 0.62
C TYR A 178 -4.23 17.49 -0.17
N LEU A 179 -4.79 17.73 -1.35
CA LEU A 179 -5.31 16.66 -2.20
C LEU A 179 -4.22 15.68 -2.62
N SER A 180 -3.03 16.15 -2.96
CA SER A 180 -1.90 15.29 -3.29
C SER A 180 -1.53 14.40 -2.10
N LEU A 181 -1.42 14.95 -0.89
CA LEU A 181 -1.15 14.19 0.34
C LEU A 181 -2.23 13.14 0.61
N VAL A 182 -3.52 13.49 0.50
CA VAL A 182 -4.63 12.56 0.78
C VAL A 182 -4.75 11.47 -0.30
N GLN A 183 -4.50 11.81 -1.56
CA GLN A 183 -4.52 10.84 -2.66
C GLN A 183 -3.41 9.79 -2.48
N HIS A 184 -2.20 10.22 -2.16
CA HIS A 184 -1.00 9.38 -2.19
C HIS A 184 -0.53 8.89 -0.82
N ARG A 185 -1.15 9.33 0.28
CA ARG A 185 -0.91 8.69 1.57
C ARG A 185 -1.31 7.22 1.48
N ASP A 186 -0.42 6.38 1.98
CA ASP A 186 -0.72 4.99 2.28
C ASP A 186 -1.93 4.95 3.21
N PHE A 187 -2.80 3.97 3.02
CA PHE A 187 -3.89 3.72 3.95
C PHE A 187 -3.27 3.41 5.32
N GLU A 188 -3.35 4.34 6.28
CA GLU A 188 -3.38 3.93 7.68
C GLU A 188 -4.66 3.12 7.86
N GLU A 189 -4.50 1.90 8.38
CA GLU A 189 -5.55 0.94 8.69
C GLU A 189 -6.81 1.60 9.23
N THR A 190 -7.72 1.90 8.32
CA THR A 190 -9.14 1.92 8.60
C THR A 190 -9.76 1.00 7.56
N ASP A 191 -9.88 -0.25 8.01
CA ASP A 191 -10.39 -1.42 7.32
C ASP A 191 -9.47 -2.05 6.27
N GLU A 192 -8.89 -3.17 6.70
CA GLU A 192 -8.50 -4.41 6.02
C GLU A 192 -9.56 -4.94 5.01
N GLY A 193 -10.36 -4.11 4.35
CA GLY A 193 -11.62 -4.50 3.75
C GLY A 193 -11.45 -5.21 2.43
N ALA A 194 -10.60 -4.73 1.53
CA ALA A 194 -10.85 -4.91 0.10
C ALA A 194 -10.04 -6.01 -0.57
N VAL A 195 -8.72 -6.02 -0.40
CA VAL A 195 -7.87 -7.10 -0.88
C VAL A 195 -8.19 -8.37 -0.07
N VAL A 196 -8.37 -8.23 1.25
CA VAL A 196 -8.88 -9.30 2.12
C VAL A 196 -10.32 -9.70 1.76
N MET A 197 -11.23 -8.80 1.36
CA MET A 197 -12.57 -9.23 0.86
C MET A 197 -12.50 -9.94 -0.50
N LEU A 198 -11.56 -9.57 -1.38
CA LEU A 198 -11.46 -10.20 -2.69
C LEU A 198 -10.89 -11.61 -2.52
N MET A 199 -9.84 -11.75 -1.71
CA MET A 199 -9.33 -13.03 -1.25
C MET A 199 -10.42 -13.80 -0.50
N ARG A 200 -11.10 -13.24 0.52
CA ARG A 200 -12.27 -13.86 1.19
C ARG A 200 -13.41 -14.26 0.26
N LYS A 201 -13.67 -13.54 -0.84
CA LYS A 201 -14.77 -13.87 -1.77
C LYS A 201 -14.38 -15.00 -2.73
N LEU A 202 -13.13 -15.03 -3.17
CA LEU A 202 -12.57 -16.16 -3.91
C LEU A 202 -12.53 -17.40 -3.00
N THR A 203 -12.06 -17.23 -1.76
CA THR A 203 -12.03 -18.27 -0.73
C THR A 203 -13.41 -18.76 -0.26
N LYS A 204 -14.41 -17.88 -0.09
CA LYS A 204 -15.77 -18.28 0.35
C LYS A 204 -16.54 -19.07 -0.72
N ARG A 205 -16.12 -19.01 -1.98
CA ARG A 205 -16.70 -19.83 -3.05
C ARG A 205 -16.32 -21.30 -2.88
N ASP A 206 -15.13 -21.57 -2.35
CA ASP A 206 -14.64 -22.92 -2.02
C ASP A 206 -15.03 -23.35 -0.59
N ASN A 207 -15.10 -22.41 0.35
CA ASN A 207 -15.34 -22.67 1.78
C ASN A 207 -16.82 -22.92 2.15
N LYS A 208 -17.73 -23.04 1.18
CA LYS A 208 -19.12 -23.47 1.44
C LYS A 208 -19.24 -24.99 1.59
N GLN A 209 -18.13 -25.72 1.44
CA GLN A 209 -18.08 -27.18 1.54
C GLN A 209 -17.52 -27.73 2.86
N ASP A 210 -16.85 -26.93 3.71
CA ASP A 210 -16.30 -27.42 4.98
C ASP A 210 -16.58 -26.45 6.15
N LYS A 211 -17.67 -26.69 6.88
CA LYS A 211 -17.92 -26.05 8.18
C LYS A 211 -18.17 -27.14 9.21
N GLY A 212 -17.11 -27.53 9.92
CA GLY A 212 -17.26 -28.50 11.01
C GLY A 212 -16.03 -28.79 11.88
N ALA A 213 -14.84 -28.24 11.62
CA ALA A 213 -13.66 -28.64 12.38
C ALA A 213 -12.85 -27.43 12.88
N GLY A 214 -12.50 -27.44 14.17
CA GLY A 214 -11.75 -26.37 14.83
C GLY A 214 -10.35 -26.24 14.24
N VAL A 215 -9.90 -25.00 14.03
CA VAL A 215 -8.55 -24.69 13.54
C VAL A 215 -7.53 -25.06 14.62
N SER A 216 -6.50 -25.82 14.25
CA SER A 216 -5.39 -26.21 15.15
C SER A 216 -4.06 -25.80 14.54
N GLY A 217 -3.07 -25.46 15.37
CA GLY A 217 -1.72 -25.17 14.88
C GLY A 217 -1.03 -26.38 14.25
N CYS A 218 -0.07 -26.13 13.36
CA CYS A 218 0.79 -27.18 12.83
C CYS A 218 1.65 -27.80 13.94
N HIS A 219 1.99 -29.09 13.77
CA HIS A 219 2.87 -29.78 14.70
C HIS A 219 4.33 -29.52 14.33
N GLU A 220 5.09 -28.90 15.22
CA GLU A 220 6.51 -28.60 15.02
C GLU A 220 7.43 -29.61 15.74
N THR A 221 8.49 -30.04 15.07
CA THR A 221 9.58 -30.86 15.62
C THR A 221 10.89 -30.10 15.46
N TRP A 222 11.60 -29.88 16.57
CA TRP A 222 12.88 -29.17 16.58
C TRP A 222 14.05 -30.15 16.71
N PHE A 223 15.04 -30.00 15.85
CA PHE A 223 16.25 -30.84 15.81
C PHE A 223 17.48 -30.16 16.41
N VAL A 224 17.31 -28.90 16.83
CA VAL A 224 18.32 -28.13 17.55
C VAL A 224 17.77 -27.61 18.85
N LYS A 225 18.64 -27.52 19.86
CA LYS A 225 18.29 -26.89 21.13
C LYS A 225 18.02 -25.41 20.88
N SER A 226 16.81 -24.97 21.19
CA SER A 226 16.34 -23.62 20.88
C SER A 226 15.31 -23.16 21.91
N GLU A 227 15.35 -21.86 22.21
CA GLU A 227 14.53 -21.22 23.22
C GLU A 227 13.74 -20.06 22.61
N GLN A 228 12.46 -19.95 22.98
CA GLN A 228 11.65 -18.77 22.72
C GLN A 228 11.86 -17.81 23.89
N SER A 229 12.23 -16.58 23.58
CA SER A 229 12.35 -15.52 24.58
C SER A 229 11.44 -14.37 24.21
N GLN A 230 10.92 -13.71 25.23
CA GLN A 230 10.12 -12.49 25.11
C GLN A 230 10.85 -11.36 25.83
N PHE A 231 10.93 -10.21 25.19
CA PHE A 231 11.48 -9.01 25.79
C PHE A 231 10.64 -7.79 25.44
N GLU A 232 10.64 -6.80 26.34
CA GLU A 232 9.99 -5.52 26.13
C GLU A 232 10.99 -4.55 25.49
N GLY A 233 10.60 -3.97 24.36
CA GLY A 233 11.33 -2.88 23.72
C GLY A 233 11.25 -1.59 24.54
N ALA A 234 12.05 -0.60 24.14
CA ALA A 234 12.18 0.68 24.84
C ALA A 234 10.88 1.51 24.96
N GLU A 235 9.81 1.10 24.26
CA GLU A 235 8.50 1.77 24.26
C GLU A 235 7.37 0.84 24.74
N GLY A 236 7.72 -0.28 25.38
CA GLY A 236 6.77 -1.27 25.88
C GLY A 236 6.23 -2.23 24.82
N GLU A 237 6.78 -2.18 23.60
CA GLU A 237 6.49 -3.15 22.54
C GLU A 237 7.00 -4.54 22.95
N ARG A 238 6.17 -5.58 22.76
CA ARG A 238 6.55 -6.95 23.08
C ARG A 238 7.18 -7.59 21.84
N PHE A 239 8.44 -8.01 21.99
CA PHE A 239 9.16 -8.75 20.97
C PHE A 239 9.33 -10.19 21.41
N GLU A 240 9.02 -11.11 20.50
CA GLU A 240 9.29 -12.53 20.68
C GLU A 240 10.33 -12.97 19.65
N GLN A 241 11.18 -13.91 20.04
CA GLN A 241 12.19 -14.45 19.15
C GLN A 241 12.54 -15.89 19.49
N VAL A 242 13.03 -16.63 18.50
CA VAL A 242 13.68 -17.92 18.71
C VAL A 242 15.19 -17.78 18.63
N THR A 243 15.89 -18.33 19.61
CA THR A 243 17.36 -18.35 19.69
C THR A 243 17.86 -19.79 19.71
N VAL A 244 18.97 -20.10 19.04
CA VAL A 244 19.64 -21.40 19.18
C VAL A 244 20.51 -21.43 20.42
N MET A 245 20.57 -22.57 21.10
CA MET A 245 21.30 -22.75 22.37
C MET A 245 22.53 -23.66 22.21
N GLU A 246 22.93 -23.89 20.97
CA GLU A 246 24.08 -24.65 20.55
C GLU A 246 24.57 -24.11 19.20
N ASP A 247 25.81 -24.39 18.85
CA ASP A 247 26.36 -24.04 17.54
C ASP A 247 25.70 -24.91 16.44
N VAL A 248 25.37 -24.27 15.32
CA VAL A 248 24.69 -24.91 14.19
C VAL A 248 25.51 -24.69 12.93
N GLU A 249 25.94 -25.80 12.33
CA GLU A 249 26.60 -25.80 11.02
C GLU A 249 25.66 -25.32 9.90
N GLU A 250 26.25 -24.80 8.82
CA GLU A 250 25.53 -24.45 7.59
C GLU A 250 24.83 -25.69 6.99
N GLY A 251 23.61 -25.51 6.49
CA GLY A 251 22.82 -26.57 5.84
C GLY A 251 22.15 -27.55 6.80
N LYS A 252 22.26 -27.36 8.11
CA LYS A 252 21.58 -28.19 9.13
C LYS A 252 20.08 -27.88 9.15
N MET A 253 19.26 -28.94 9.21
CA MET A 253 17.82 -28.80 9.45
C MET A 253 17.58 -28.45 10.92
N LEU A 254 16.87 -27.35 11.17
CA LEU A 254 16.59 -26.82 12.51
C LEU A 254 15.24 -27.31 13.02
N MET A 255 14.23 -27.31 12.15
CA MET A 255 12.89 -27.80 12.48
C MET A 255 12.14 -28.32 11.27
N GLU A 256 11.15 -29.17 11.54
CA GLU A 256 10.12 -29.62 10.61
C GLU A 256 8.74 -29.28 11.17
N VAL A 257 7.88 -28.70 10.35
CA VAL A 257 6.49 -28.38 10.66
C VAL A 257 5.57 -29.25 9.81
N LYS A 258 4.81 -30.12 10.48
CA LYS A 258 3.83 -31.03 9.88
C LYS A 258 2.45 -30.38 9.87
N ARG A 259 1.91 -30.27 8.66
CA ARG A 259 0.55 -29.79 8.40
C ARG A 259 -0.49 -30.91 8.54
N ASN A 260 -1.69 -30.54 8.95
CA ASN A 260 -2.89 -31.36 8.88
C ASN A 260 -4.05 -30.50 8.33
N THR A 261 -5.18 -31.10 7.99
CA THR A 261 -6.32 -30.40 7.39
C THR A 261 -6.85 -29.24 8.25
N LEU A 262 -6.69 -29.32 9.57
CA LEU A 262 -7.13 -28.31 10.53
C LEU A 262 -6.11 -27.18 10.74
N SER A 263 -4.89 -27.36 10.24
CA SER A 263 -3.79 -26.39 10.35
C SER A 263 -3.51 -25.68 9.03
N ILE A 264 -4.42 -25.79 8.07
CA ILE A 264 -4.32 -25.13 6.76
C ILE A 264 -5.50 -24.17 6.64
N LEU A 265 -5.20 -22.90 6.39
CA LEU A 265 -6.20 -21.86 6.16
C LEU A 265 -6.14 -21.40 4.70
N PRO A 266 -7.30 -21.12 4.10
CA PRO A 266 -7.35 -20.62 2.74
C PRO A 266 -7.19 -19.09 2.64
N VAL A 267 -6.78 -18.45 3.74
CA VAL A 267 -6.53 -17.01 3.85
C VAL A 267 -5.28 -16.76 4.70
N PRO A 268 -4.53 -15.69 4.41
CA PRO A 268 -3.44 -15.25 5.27
C PRO A 268 -4.01 -14.75 6.61
N ALA A 269 -3.25 -14.97 7.68
CA ALA A 269 -3.47 -14.39 8.99
C ALA A 269 -2.10 -14.14 9.65
N TRP A 270 -2.06 -13.34 10.72
CA TRP A 270 -0.82 -12.94 11.38
C TRP A 270 0.08 -14.11 11.83
N ASN A 271 -0.52 -15.28 12.08
CA ASN A 271 0.17 -16.48 12.52
C ASN A 271 0.26 -17.57 11.45
N THR A 272 0.21 -17.21 10.16
CA THR A 272 0.26 -18.19 9.08
C THR A 272 1.41 -17.95 8.11
N LEU A 273 1.86 -19.02 7.47
CA LEU A 273 2.86 -19.01 6.40
C LEU A 273 2.20 -19.49 5.09
N GLN A 274 2.35 -18.75 4.00
CA GLN A 274 1.87 -19.18 2.68
C GLN A 274 2.63 -20.43 2.21
N ILE A 275 1.90 -21.49 1.87
CA ILE A 275 2.46 -22.79 1.46
C ILE A 275 2.05 -23.22 0.04
N SER A 276 1.07 -22.53 -0.54
CA SER A 276 0.65 -22.69 -1.93
C SER A 276 0.02 -21.40 -2.43
N LYS A 277 -0.50 -21.41 -3.65
CA LYS A 277 -1.19 -20.24 -4.22
C LYS A 277 -2.46 -19.84 -3.45
N ALA A 278 -3.06 -20.77 -2.71
CA ALA A 278 -4.35 -20.57 -2.05
C ALA A 278 -4.36 -20.98 -0.57
N GLU A 279 -3.26 -21.51 -0.04
CA GLU A 279 -3.23 -22.11 1.30
C GLU A 279 -2.10 -21.55 2.15
N HIS A 280 -2.39 -21.46 3.45
CA HIS A 280 -1.46 -21.03 4.48
C HIS A 280 -1.43 -22.03 5.64
N ALA A 281 -0.24 -22.34 6.16
CA ALA A 281 -0.06 -23.17 7.34
C ALA A 281 -0.11 -22.33 8.62
N VAL A 282 -0.83 -22.80 9.64
CA VAL A 282 -0.97 -22.10 10.93
C VAL A 282 0.21 -22.43 11.84
N PHE A 283 1.05 -21.45 12.13
CA PHE A 283 2.13 -21.58 13.12
C PHE A 283 1.57 -21.25 14.51
N SER A 284 2.02 -21.95 15.56
CA SER A 284 1.36 -21.89 16.88
C SER A 284 2.28 -21.98 18.09
N SER A 285 3.57 -22.18 17.91
CA SER A 285 4.56 -22.35 18.98
C SER A 285 5.84 -21.60 18.56
N LYS A 286 7.05 -22.10 18.83
CA LYS A 286 8.30 -21.41 18.51
C LYS A 286 8.41 -20.99 17.05
N SER A 287 7.87 -21.77 16.11
CA SER A 287 7.85 -21.41 14.69
C SER A 287 7.19 -20.06 14.40
N LEU A 288 6.20 -19.66 15.21
CA LEU A 288 5.51 -18.37 15.12
C LEU A 288 6.42 -17.17 15.43
N CYS A 289 7.48 -17.39 16.23
CA CYS A 289 8.38 -16.35 16.71
C CYS A 289 9.65 -16.23 15.85
N LEU A 290 9.63 -16.77 14.62
CA LEU A 290 10.70 -16.55 13.66
C LEU A 290 10.57 -15.16 13.05
N ASN A 291 11.58 -14.32 13.25
CA ASN A 291 11.53 -12.93 12.80
C ASN A 291 12.05 -12.75 11.38
N HIS A 292 11.66 -11.62 10.79
CA HIS A 292 12.18 -11.21 9.49
C HIS A 292 13.65 -10.79 9.58
N SER A 293 14.41 -11.06 8.51
CA SER A 293 15.66 -10.39 8.18
C SER A 293 15.84 -10.37 6.65
N SER A 294 16.40 -9.28 6.12
CA SER A 294 16.83 -9.19 4.71
C SER A 294 18.14 -9.95 4.42
N THR A 295 18.91 -10.27 5.47
CA THR A 295 20.09 -11.14 5.42
C THR A 295 19.90 -12.28 6.40
N PRO A 296 18.96 -13.20 6.11
CA PRO A 296 18.56 -14.23 7.07
C PRO A 296 19.64 -15.30 7.23
N ASN A 297 19.66 -15.93 8.41
CA ASN A 297 20.49 -17.10 8.68
C ASN A 297 19.76 -18.43 8.50
N THR A 298 18.48 -18.38 8.12
CA THR A 298 17.70 -19.57 7.76
C THR A 298 16.92 -19.39 6.47
N ARG A 299 16.57 -20.51 5.85
CA ARG A 299 15.62 -20.58 4.73
C ARG A 299 14.51 -21.58 5.03
N ILE A 300 13.33 -21.31 4.49
CA ILE A 300 12.18 -22.21 4.58
C ILE A 300 12.02 -22.96 3.26
N GLN A 301 11.94 -24.28 3.34
CA GLN A 301 11.63 -25.16 2.21
C GLN A 301 10.24 -25.76 2.40
N ILE A 302 9.38 -25.57 1.41
CA ILE A 302 7.97 -25.98 1.46
C ILE A 302 7.77 -27.18 0.55
N GLY A 303 7.33 -28.29 1.13
CA GLY A 303 7.02 -29.53 0.43
C GLY A 303 5.87 -30.29 1.10
N PRO A 304 5.94 -31.63 1.24
CA PRO A 304 4.97 -32.38 2.05
C PRO A 304 4.90 -31.85 3.49
N THR A 305 6.06 -31.52 4.06
CA THR A 305 6.25 -30.79 5.31
C THR A 305 6.94 -29.45 5.03
N ILE A 306 6.93 -28.55 6.01
CA ILE A 306 7.68 -27.29 5.94
C ILE A 306 8.96 -27.50 6.75
N GLN A 307 10.11 -27.26 6.15
CA GLN A 307 11.42 -27.51 6.77
C GLN A 307 12.22 -26.23 6.82
N VAL A 308 12.93 -26.00 7.92
CA VAL A 308 13.78 -24.82 8.09
C VAL A 308 15.23 -25.25 8.21
N TYR A 309 16.08 -24.68 7.37
CA TYR A 309 17.51 -25.00 7.29
C TYR A 309 18.34 -23.76 7.59
N SER A 310 19.50 -23.95 8.23
CA SER A 310 20.52 -22.90 8.31
C SER A 310 21.14 -22.64 6.93
N THR A 311 21.33 -21.36 6.60
CA THR A 311 21.99 -20.92 5.35
C THR A 311 23.44 -20.52 5.58
N VAL A 312 23.84 -20.40 6.84
CA VAL A 312 25.19 -20.06 7.31
C VAL A 312 25.45 -20.79 8.62
N TYR A 313 26.70 -20.75 9.10
CA TYR A 313 27.00 -21.10 10.48
C TYR A 313 26.26 -20.16 11.45
N ILE A 314 25.59 -20.72 12.47
CA ILE A 314 24.85 -19.97 13.48
C ILE A 314 25.45 -20.27 14.87
N PRO A 315 26.08 -19.28 15.54
CA PRO A 315 26.63 -19.50 16.87
C PRO A 315 25.53 -19.65 17.92
N SER A 316 25.83 -20.39 18.98
CA SER A 316 24.98 -20.47 20.18
C SER A 316 24.64 -19.07 20.70
N GLY A 317 23.36 -18.83 21.01
CA GLY A 317 22.83 -17.54 21.44
C GLY A 317 22.36 -16.63 20.29
N ALA A 318 22.48 -17.04 19.02
CA ALA A 318 21.98 -16.24 17.90
C ALA A 318 20.49 -16.47 17.60
N GLN A 319 19.82 -15.39 17.22
CA GLN A 319 18.42 -15.39 16.79
C GLN A 319 18.25 -16.10 15.43
N LEU A 320 17.18 -16.86 15.27
CA LEU A 320 16.76 -17.42 13.98
C LEU A 320 15.89 -16.42 13.21
N THR A 321 16.26 -16.16 11.96
CA THR A 321 15.55 -15.22 11.08
C THR A 321 15.38 -15.77 9.67
N PHE A 322 14.34 -15.35 8.97
CA PHE A 322 14.11 -15.69 7.56
C PHE A 322 13.57 -14.48 6.78
N ASN A 323 13.66 -14.53 5.44
CA ASN A 323 13.11 -13.47 4.60
C ASN A 323 11.63 -13.77 4.27
N TYR A 324 10.69 -13.04 4.86
CA TYR A 324 9.25 -13.22 4.60
C TYR A 324 8.91 -13.06 3.12
N ASN A 325 9.64 -12.21 2.39
CA ASN A 325 9.38 -12.01 0.97
C ASN A 325 9.75 -13.22 0.10
N THR A 326 10.40 -14.26 0.65
CA THR A 326 10.68 -15.50 -0.11
C THR A 326 9.57 -16.55 0.01
N THR A 327 8.69 -16.42 1.01
CA THR A 327 7.57 -17.35 1.25
C THR A 327 6.21 -16.70 1.03
N GLU A 328 6.08 -15.40 1.27
CA GLU A 328 4.83 -14.65 1.14
C GLU A 328 4.80 -13.85 -0.16
N TYR A 329 3.80 -14.10 -1.02
CA TYR A 329 3.57 -13.27 -2.20
C TYR A 329 3.04 -11.89 -1.81
N VAL A 330 2.08 -11.86 -0.88
CA VAL A 330 1.51 -10.66 -0.25
C VAL A 330 1.25 -10.99 1.23
N ILE A 331 1.77 -10.18 2.14
CA ILE A 331 1.56 -10.33 3.58
C ILE A 331 0.24 -9.68 3.98
N SER A 332 -0.57 -10.34 4.82
CA SER A 332 -1.85 -9.79 5.28
C SER A 332 -1.71 -8.55 6.15
N SER A 333 -0.67 -8.53 6.99
CA SER A 333 -0.40 -7.47 7.96
C SER A 333 1.06 -7.03 7.80
N PRO A 334 1.35 -6.15 6.82
CA PRO A 334 2.70 -5.63 6.64
C PRO A 334 3.26 -4.99 7.91
N PHE A 335 4.55 -5.14 8.14
CA PHE A 335 5.22 -4.63 9.33
C PHE A 335 6.58 -4.03 8.98
N LYS A 336 7.10 -3.18 9.85
CA LYS A 336 8.47 -2.67 9.73
C LYS A 336 9.43 -3.72 10.27
N ASP A 337 10.42 -4.06 9.46
CA ASP A 337 11.54 -4.88 9.90
C ASP A 337 12.25 -4.21 11.08
N TRP A 338 12.44 -4.94 12.17
CA TRP A 338 12.97 -4.37 13.40
C TRP A 338 14.45 -3.93 13.27
N ALA A 339 15.21 -4.58 12.39
CA ALA A 339 16.63 -4.31 12.21
C ALA A 339 16.88 -3.16 11.22
N THR A 340 16.12 -3.09 10.13
CA THR A 340 16.33 -2.13 9.03
C THR A 340 15.30 -1.01 8.97
N GLY A 341 14.15 -1.15 9.63
CA GLY A 341 13.00 -0.23 9.54
C GLY A 341 12.24 -0.31 8.21
N ASN A 342 12.68 -1.15 7.27
CA ASN A 342 12.06 -1.30 5.97
C ASN A 342 10.70 -1.99 6.09
N LEU A 343 9.76 -1.60 5.23
CA LEU A 343 8.41 -2.14 5.26
C LEU A 343 8.33 -3.47 4.50
N VAL A 344 7.94 -4.52 5.22
CA VAL A 344 7.83 -5.89 4.71
C VAL A 344 6.38 -6.13 4.25
N LYS A 345 6.15 -6.27 2.93
CA LYS A 345 4.81 -6.42 2.34
C LYS A 345 4.61 -7.71 1.53
N GLY A 346 5.66 -8.51 1.33
CA GLY A 346 5.65 -9.71 0.48
C GLY A 346 6.31 -9.48 -0.89
N PHE A 347 6.62 -10.59 -1.57
CA PHE A 347 7.38 -10.63 -2.83
C PHE A 347 6.83 -9.70 -3.92
N PHE A 348 5.50 -9.57 -4.00
CA PHE A 348 4.83 -8.78 -5.02
C PHE A 348 5.29 -7.31 -5.04
N TYR A 349 5.58 -6.73 -3.88
CA TYR A 349 5.90 -5.31 -3.73
C TYR A 349 7.39 -5.00 -3.90
N LEU A 350 8.24 -6.02 -4.01
CA LEU A 350 9.68 -5.83 -4.17
C LEU A 350 10.02 -5.13 -5.50
N GLY A 351 11.15 -4.40 -5.50
CA GLY A 351 11.72 -3.84 -6.71
C GLY A 351 12.13 -4.93 -7.71
N LYS A 352 12.19 -4.59 -9.00
CA LYS A 352 12.56 -5.56 -10.06
C LYS A 352 13.91 -6.23 -9.80
N GLU A 353 14.91 -5.45 -9.41
CA GLU A 353 16.26 -5.96 -9.14
C GLU A 353 16.26 -6.96 -7.98
N GLU A 354 15.54 -6.64 -6.91
CA GLU A 354 15.42 -7.48 -5.73
C GLU A 354 14.66 -8.78 -6.02
N LYS A 355 13.53 -8.70 -6.75
CA LYS A 355 12.80 -9.89 -7.24
C LYS A 355 13.73 -10.82 -8.01
N MET A 356 14.50 -10.27 -8.95
CA MET A 356 15.42 -11.06 -9.76
C MET A 356 16.58 -11.62 -8.93
N HIS A 357 17.07 -10.88 -7.94
CA HIS A 357 18.10 -11.35 -7.02
C HIS A 357 17.61 -12.57 -6.23
N LEU A 358 16.44 -12.46 -5.58
CA LEU A 358 15.86 -13.55 -4.78
C LEU A 358 15.48 -14.77 -5.63
N ILE A 359 14.98 -14.57 -6.86
CA ILE A 359 14.72 -15.69 -7.78
C ILE A 359 16.02 -16.40 -8.13
N LYS A 360 17.09 -15.65 -8.43
CA LYS A 360 18.40 -16.22 -8.80
C LYS A 360 19.12 -16.89 -7.63
N SER A 361 18.94 -16.41 -6.40
CA SER A 361 19.50 -17.05 -5.21
C SER A 361 18.85 -18.41 -4.91
N GLY A 362 17.69 -18.70 -5.52
CA GLY A 362 16.95 -19.94 -5.31
C GLY A 362 16.20 -19.98 -3.98
N GLU A 363 16.14 -18.87 -3.25
CA GLU A 363 15.51 -18.79 -1.93
C GLU A 363 13.98 -18.67 -2.00
N VAL A 364 13.45 -18.21 -3.13
CA VAL A 364 12.00 -18.01 -3.32
C VAL A 364 11.28 -19.35 -3.41
N SER A 365 10.24 -19.51 -2.60
CA SER A 365 9.36 -20.69 -2.58
C SER A 365 8.67 -20.89 -3.94
N GLU A 366 8.41 -22.15 -4.29
CA GLU A 366 7.88 -22.51 -5.61
C GLU A 366 6.55 -21.83 -5.90
N HIS A 367 5.63 -21.75 -4.94
CA HIS A 367 4.33 -21.10 -5.16
C HIS A 367 4.46 -19.59 -5.40
N VAL A 368 5.45 -18.93 -4.80
CA VAL A 368 5.74 -17.51 -5.04
C VAL A 368 6.30 -17.32 -6.46
N LYS A 369 7.19 -18.23 -6.90
CA LYS A 369 7.66 -18.27 -8.29
C LYS A 369 6.52 -18.52 -9.27
N GLU A 370 5.63 -19.47 -8.99
CA GLU A 370 4.46 -19.73 -9.82
C GLU A 370 3.55 -18.50 -9.93
N LEU A 371 3.25 -17.82 -8.82
CA LEU A 371 2.45 -16.59 -8.82
C LEU A 371 3.12 -15.48 -9.63
N TRP A 372 4.44 -15.36 -9.50
CA TRP A 372 5.23 -14.44 -10.30
C TRP A 372 5.25 -14.82 -11.78
N ASP A 373 5.45 -16.09 -12.13
CA ASP A 373 5.46 -16.57 -13.50
C ASP A 373 4.08 -16.53 -14.15
N GLU A 374 3.01 -16.74 -13.39
CA GLU A 374 1.65 -16.48 -13.85
C GLU A 374 1.44 -15.00 -14.12
N TYR A 375 1.90 -14.13 -13.22
CA TYR A 375 1.88 -12.69 -13.43
C TYR A 375 2.68 -12.30 -14.69
N VAL A 376 3.91 -12.79 -14.84
CA VAL A 376 4.77 -12.52 -16.00
C VAL A 376 4.18 -13.11 -17.28
N ARG A 377 3.74 -14.38 -17.29
CA ARG A 377 3.14 -15.01 -18.49
C ARG A 377 1.86 -14.33 -18.93
N ARG A 378 1.02 -13.91 -17.99
CA ARG A 378 -0.15 -13.07 -18.30
C ARG A 378 0.32 -11.77 -18.94
N ASN A 379 1.32 -11.11 -18.38
CA ASN A 379 1.87 -9.87 -18.94
C ASN A 379 2.71 -10.03 -20.24
N VAL A 380 3.18 -11.24 -20.59
CA VAL A 380 4.00 -11.54 -21.79
C VAL A 380 3.18 -12.12 -22.95
N ARG A 381 2.20 -13.01 -22.69
CA ARG A 381 1.29 -13.52 -23.75
C ARG A 381 0.49 -12.40 -24.40
N VAL A 382 0.09 -11.42 -23.61
CA VAL A 382 -0.59 -10.22 -24.11
C VAL A 382 0.27 -9.48 -25.15
N LYS A 383 1.60 -9.56 -25.07
CA LYS A 383 2.50 -8.94 -26.07
C LYS A 383 2.64 -9.71 -27.39
N GLN A 384 2.41 -11.02 -27.40
CA GLN A 384 2.55 -11.85 -28.61
C GLN A 384 1.26 -11.97 -29.42
N ASP A 385 0.10 -11.81 -28.77
CA ASP A 385 -1.20 -11.76 -29.44
C ASP A 385 -1.54 -10.33 -29.96
N GLU A 386 -0.64 -9.36 -29.76
CA GLU A 386 -0.72 -7.96 -30.21
C GLU A 386 0.18 -7.64 -31.44
N GLU A 387 0.95 -8.62 -31.95
CA GLU A 387 1.66 -8.60 -33.26
C GLU A 387 0.88 -9.41 -34.30
#